data_AF-A0A2G8L1Q9-F1
#
_entry.id   AF-A0A2G8L1Q9-F1
#
_cell.length_a   1.000
_cell.length_b   1.000
_cell.length_c   1.000
_cell.angle_alpha   90.00
_cell.angle_beta   90.00
_cell.angle_gamma   90.00
#
_symmetry.space_group_name_H-M   'P 1'
#
loop_
_entity.id
_entity.type
_entity.pdbx_description
1 polymer ?
#
loop_
_entity_poly.entity_id
_entity_poly.type
_entity_poly.pdbx_seq_one_letter_code
_entity_poly.pdbx_strand_id
1 'polypeptide(L)'
;MDISGPSKDNKERQQLEEKKRREEMELDYLAPFLAQIGDPEKLTRQEAMKLKEDCLSDLKQRLIDKANLIQSRFEKETAELQKKQQWYQQNQVNMQKDDEEEYMEYCSEAMFRINILQLRLNRHKEMAPMKYMALEQKLRTDGRLSEFF
;
A
#
# COMPACT_ATOMS: atom_id res chain seq x y z
N MET A 1 24.73 -29.26 21.35
CA MET A 1 23.48 -28.50 21.59
C MET A 1 22.76 -28.43 20.26
N ASP A 2 21.81 -29.33 20.03
CA ASP A 2 21.04 -29.40 18.79
C ASP A 2 20.07 -28.21 18.73
N ILE A 3 20.28 -27.32 17.77
CA ILE A 3 19.31 -26.30 17.40
C ILE A 3 18.29 -27.00 16.49
N SER A 4 17.28 -27.62 17.09
CA SER A 4 16.16 -28.16 16.33
C SER A 4 15.39 -26.98 15.70
N GLY A 5 15.58 -26.78 14.40
CA GLY A 5 14.75 -25.85 13.62
C GLY A 5 13.25 -26.17 13.75
N PRO A 6 12.37 -25.21 13.45
CA PRO A 6 10.93 -25.38 13.67
C PRO A 6 10.40 -26.64 12.99
N SER A 7 9.73 -27.51 13.77
CA SER A 7 9.13 -28.77 13.31
C SER A 7 8.17 -28.53 12.14
N LYS A 8 8.08 -29.50 11.21
CA LYS A 8 7.28 -29.40 9.96
C LYS A 8 5.82 -29.00 10.23
N ASP A 9 5.24 -29.51 11.30
CA ASP A 9 3.87 -29.22 11.73
C ASP A 9 3.62 -27.73 12.02
N ASN A 10 4.65 -26.99 12.47
CA ASN A 10 4.51 -25.56 12.78
C ASN A 10 4.50 -24.71 11.50
N LYS A 11 5.23 -25.14 10.46
CA LYS A 11 5.22 -24.50 9.14
C LYS A 11 3.91 -24.74 8.40
N GLU A 12 3.35 -25.95 8.50
CA GLU A 12 2.07 -26.30 7.87
C GLU A 12 0.90 -25.54 8.50
N ARG A 13 0.91 -25.36 9.83
CA ARG A 13 -0.08 -24.53 10.53
C ARG A 13 -0.01 -23.06 10.12
N GLN A 14 1.21 -22.50 9.99
CA GLN A 14 1.40 -21.13 9.51
C GLN A 14 0.92 -20.94 8.07
N GLN A 15 1.20 -21.90 7.19
CA GLN A 15 0.71 -21.88 5.80
C GLN A 15 -0.81 -21.99 5.71
N LEU A 16 -1.42 -22.83 6.55
CA LEU A 16 -2.87 -22.97 6.61
C LEU A 16 -3.54 -21.70 7.16
N GLU A 17 -2.97 -21.06 8.19
CA GLU A 17 -3.44 -19.78 8.72
C GLU A 17 -3.24 -18.62 7.73
N GLU A 18 -2.15 -18.61 6.97
CA GLU A 18 -1.91 -17.60 5.92
C GLU A 18 -2.84 -17.82 4.72
N LYS A 19 -3.12 -19.08 4.37
CA LYS A 19 -4.12 -19.45 3.36
C LYS A 19 -5.53 -19.06 3.81
N LYS A 20 -5.91 -19.37 5.05
CA LYS A 20 -7.18 -18.92 5.64
C LYS A 20 -7.29 -17.41 5.72
N ARG A 21 -6.23 -16.70 6.13
CA ARG A 21 -6.22 -15.23 6.10
C ARG A 21 -6.31 -14.66 4.70
N ARG A 22 -5.72 -15.32 3.69
CA ARG A 22 -5.90 -14.95 2.27
C ARG A 22 -7.34 -15.17 1.81
N GLU A 23 -7.95 -16.29 2.19
CA GLU A 23 -9.35 -16.62 1.88
C GLU A 23 -10.34 -15.70 2.62
N GLU A 24 -10.09 -15.37 3.89
CA GLU A 24 -10.88 -14.42 4.70
C GLU A 24 -10.65 -12.96 4.27
N MET A 25 -9.49 -12.63 3.69
CA MET A 25 -9.23 -11.33 3.02
C MET A 25 -9.76 -11.27 1.59
N GLU A 26 -10.17 -12.39 0.98
CA GLU A 26 -11.04 -12.40 -0.19
C GLU A 26 -12.48 -12.07 0.25
N LEU A 27 -12.64 -10.89 0.87
CA LEU A 27 -13.86 -10.11 0.73
C LEU A 27 -14.19 -10.11 -0.76
N ASP A 28 -15.37 -10.60 -1.13
CA ASP A 28 -15.77 -10.71 -2.52
C ASP A 28 -15.56 -9.37 -3.22
N TYR A 29 -14.50 -9.33 -4.02
CA TYR A 29 -14.00 -8.11 -4.63
C TYR A 29 -14.95 -7.62 -5.74
N LEU A 30 -15.89 -8.46 -6.19
CA LEU A 30 -16.95 -8.09 -7.11
C LEU A 30 -18.26 -7.72 -6.41
N ALA A 31 -18.52 -8.20 -5.19
CA ALA A 31 -19.74 -7.91 -4.45
C ALA A 31 -20.13 -6.41 -4.43
N PRO A 32 -19.23 -5.45 -4.14
CA PRO A 32 -19.62 -4.04 -4.16
C PRO A 32 -20.03 -3.54 -5.55
N PHE A 33 -19.49 -4.12 -6.63
CA PHE A 33 -19.83 -3.75 -8.01
C PHE A 33 -21.11 -4.45 -8.48
N LEU A 34 -21.32 -5.72 -8.10
CA LEU A 34 -22.56 -6.46 -8.34
C LEU A 34 -23.75 -5.80 -7.64
N ALA A 35 -23.57 -5.38 -6.39
CA ALA A 35 -24.61 -4.67 -5.65
C ALA A 35 -25.04 -3.36 -6.33
N GLN A 36 -24.12 -2.65 -7.01
CA GLN A 36 -24.43 -1.41 -7.73
C GLN A 36 -25.30 -1.64 -8.97
N ILE A 37 -25.26 -2.82 -9.57
CA ILE A 37 -26.09 -3.19 -10.73
C ILE A 37 -27.32 -4.01 -10.35
N GLY A 38 -27.61 -4.15 -9.04
CA GLY A 38 -28.79 -4.84 -8.54
C GLY A 38 -28.65 -6.36 -8.38
N ASP A 39 -27.41 -6.86 -8.33
CA ASP A 39 -27.08 -8.27 -8.09
C ASP A 39 -27.83 -9.26 -9.02
N PRO A 40 -27.68 -9.12 -10.35
CA PRO A 40 -28.43 -9.93 -11.30
C PRO A 40 -28.00 -11.40 -11.27
N GLU A 41 -28.95 -12.32 -11.39
CA GLU A 41 -28.67 -13.77 -11.48
C GLU A 41 -27.80 -14.15 -12.69
N LYS A 42 -27.87 -13.35 -13.77
CA LYS A 42 -27.05 -13.52 -14.98
C LYS A 42 -26.57 -12.17 -15.48
N LEU A 43 -25.28 -12.08 -15.78
CA LEU A 43 -24.69 -10.91 -16.41
C LEU A 43 -24.87 -10.96 -17.92
N THR A 44 -25.13 -9.80 -18.51
CA THR A 44 -24.92 -9.58 -19.94
C THR A 44 -23.44 -9.31 -20.22
N ARG A 45 -23.01 -9.49 -21.47
CA ARG A 45 -21.64 -9.17 -21.88
C ARG A 45 -21.27 -7.70 -21.60
N GLN A 46 -22.23 -6.78 -21.77
CA GLN A 46 -22.00 -5.36 -21.49
C GLN A 46 -21.81 -5.09 -20.00
N GLU A 47 -22.63 -5.70 -19.13
CA GLU A 47 -22.48 -5.60 -17.68
C GLU A 47 -21.16 -6.22 -17.21
N ALA A 48 -20.78 -7.38 -17.74
CA ALA A 48 -19.51 -8.01 -17.40
C ALA A 48 -18.29 -7.15 -17.80
N MET A 49 -18.31 -6.55 -18.99
CA MET A 49 -17.28 -5.61 -19.43
C MET A 49 -17.20 -4.38 -18.52
N LYS A 50 -18.35 -3.76 -18.25
CA LYS A 50 -18.43 -2.59 -17.37
C LYS A 50 -17.94 -2.90 -15.96
N LEU A 51 -18.37 -4.03 -15.39
CA LEU A 51 -17.98 -4.46 -14.05
C LEU A 51 -16.48 -4.70 -13.93
N LYS A 52 -15.86 -5.30 -14.96
CA LYS A 52 -14.40 -5.41 -15.05
C LYS A 52 -13.73 -4.04 -15.10
N GLU A 53 -14.23 -3.12 -15.93
CA GLU A 53 -13.68 -1.76 -16.06
C GLU A 53 -13.78 -0.98 -14.75
N ASP A 54 -14.94 -1.01 -14.09
CA ASP A 54 -15.20 -0.33 -12.82
C ASP A 54 -14.29 -0.89 -11.71
N CYS A 55 -14.13 -2.22 -11.63
CA CYS A 55 -13.25 -2.87 -10.66
C CYS A 55 -11.77 -2.50 -10.85
N LEU A 56 -11.28 -2.50 -12.10
CA LEU A 56 -9.91 -2.10 -12.42
C LEU A 56 -9.66 -0.61 -12.19
N SER A 57 -10.64 0.23 -12.53
CA SER A 57 -10.59 1.68 -12.34
C SER A 57 -10.52 2.04 -10.86
N ASP A 58 -11.36 1.41 -10.02
CA ASP A 58 -11.33 1.60 -8.57
C ASP A 58 -9.98 1.20 -7.97
N LEU A 59 -9.44 0.03 -8.33
CA LEU A 59 -8.11 -0.37 -7.85
C LEU A 59 -7.03 0.63 -8.29
N LYS A 60 -7.07 1.06 -9.56
CA LYS A 60 -6.13 2.05 -10.09
C LYS A 60 -6.20 3.36 -9.30
N GLN A 61 -7.40 3.86 -9.03
CA GLN A 61 -7.59 5.09 -8.24
C GLN A 61 -7.05 4.92 -6.82
N ARG A 62 -7.37 3.82 -6.13
CA ARG A 62 -6.81 3.52 -4.80
C ARG A 62 -5.28 3.43 -4.78
N LEU A 63 -4.67 2.88 -5.83
CA LEU A 63 -3.21 2.83 -5.97
C LEU A 63 -2.62 4.23 -6.17
N ILE A 64 -3.27 5.09 -6.96
CA ILE A 64 -2.87 6.49 -7.18
C ILE A 64 -3.00 7.28 -5.87
N ASP A 65 -4.16 7.21 -5.21
CA ASP A 65 -4.41 7.94 -3.96
C ASP A 65 -3.41 7.55 -2.87
N LYS A 66 -3.08 6.26 -2.78
CA LYS A 66 -2.05 5.78 -1.87
C LYS A 66 -0.67 6.35 -2.20
N ALA A 67 -0.28 6.41 -3.48
CA ALA A 67 0.99 7.01 -3.89
C ALA A 67 1.03 8.50 -3.54
N ASN A 68 -0.04 9.23 -3.85
CA ASN A 68 -0.18 10.65 -3.56
C ASN A 68 -0.12 10.94 -2.06
N LEU A 69 -0.73 10.10 -1.22
CA LEU A 69 -0.67 10.24 0.23
C LEU A 69 0.76 10.07 0.76
N ILE A 70 1.51 9.08 0.26
CA ILE A 70 2.90 8.86 0.69
C ILE A 70 3.78 10.01 0.20
N GLN A 71 3.59 10.45 -1.05
CA GLN A 71 4.31 11.57 -1.66
C GLN A 71 4.06 12.88 -0.91
N SER A 72 2.81 13.21 -0.61
CA SER A 72 2.46 14.41 0.16
C SER A 72 3.10 14.42 1.55
N ARG A 73 3.16 13.26 2.23
CA ARG A 73 3.86 13.14 3.51
C ARG A 73 5.37 13.31 3.37
N PHE A 74 5.97 12.74 2.32
CA PHE A 74 7.39 12.89 2.02
C PHE A 74 7.77 14.36 1.78
N GLU A 75 6.99 15.06 0.96
CA GLU A 75 7.20 16.48 0.64
C GLU A 75 7.05 17.34 1.88
N LYS A 76 6.02 17.08 2.70
CA LYS A 76 5.79 17.80 3.95
C LYS A 76 6.99 17.67 4.90
N GLU A 77 7.42 16.44 5.19
CA GLU A 77 8.53 16.18 6.10
C GLU A 77 9.84 16.81 5.58
N THR A 78 10.07 16.74 4.27
CA THR A 78 11.24 17.35 3.62
C THR A 78 11.21 18.87 3.74
N ALA A 79 10.05 19.50 3.52
CA ALA A 79 9.90 20.95 3.65
C ALA A 79 10.06 21.42 5.11
N GLU A 80 9.54 20.66 6.08
CA GLU A 80 9.69 20.94 7.50
C GLU A 80 11.15 20.84 7.96
N LEU A 81 11.88 19.82 7.51
CA LEU A 81 13.32 19.70 7.77
C LEU A 81 14.09 20.87 7.15
N GLN A 82 13.83 21.21 5.89
CA GLN A 82 14.49 22.32 5.20
C GLN A 82 14.24 23.65 5.93
N LYS A 83 13.02 23.89 6.40
CA LYS A 83 12.67 25.09 7.18
C LYS A 83 13.42 25.14 8.51
N LYS A 84 13.53 24.02 9.22
CA LYS A 84 14.30 23.96 10.49
C LYS A 84 15.79 24.18 10.24
N GLN A 85 16.35 23.63 9.16
CA GLN A 85 17.75 23.84 8.77
C GLN A 85 18.03 25.32 8.46
N GLN A 86 17.15 26.00 7.71
CA GLN A 86 17.27 27.43 7.44
C GLN A 86 17.18 28.27 8.71
N TRP A 87 16.24 27.93 9.60
CA TRP A 87 16.12 28.58 10.90
C TRP A 87 17.39 28.42 11.74
N TYR A 88 17.95 27.21 11.80
CA TYR A 88 19.18 26.94 12.55
C TYR A 88 20.36 27.76 12.02
N GLN A 89 20.56 27.81 10.70
CA GLN A 89 21.62 28.61 10.08
C GLN A 89 21.56 30.11 10.47
N GLN A 90 20.36 30.65 10.70
CA GLN A 90 20.18 32.05 11.08
C GLN A 90 20.38 32.29 12.59
N ASN A 91 20.11 31.29 13.43
CA ASN A 91 20.03 31.45 14.89
C ASN A 91 21.20 30.80 15.65
N GLN A 92 22.01 29.98 14.97
CA GLN A 92 23.13 29.20 15.52
C GLN A 92 24.06 30.01 16.43
N VAL A 93 24.34 31.27 16.10
CA VAL A 93 25.28 32.11 16.86
C VAL A 93 24.81 32.38 18.29
N ASN A 94 23.51 32.28 18.54
CA ASN A 94 22.89 32.55 19.84
C ASN A 94 22.42 31.27 20.56
N MET A 95 22.68 30.08 20.00
CA MET A 95 22.21 28.81 20.56
C MET A 95 23.13 28.32 21.69
N GLN A 96 22.53 27.72 22.71
CA GLN A 96 23.24 26.99 23.75
C GLN A 96 23.42 25.53 23.32
N LYS A 97 24.29 24.81 24.04
CA LYS A 97 24.59 23.40 23.75
C LYS A 97 23.34 22.51 23.76
N ASP A 98 22.41 22.75 24.69
CA ASP A 98 21.16 21.99 24.78
C ASP A 98 20.27 22.24 23.56
N ASP A 99 20.26 23.47 23.02
CA ASP A 99 19.52 23.82 21.80
C ASP A 99 20.12 23.12 20.55
N GLU A 100 21.45 22.98 20.51
CA GLU A 100 22.15 22.26 19.43
C GLU A 100 21.83 20.75 19.47
N GLU A 101 21.80 20.15 20.66
CA GLU A 101 21.45 18.74 20.84
C GLU A 101 20.00 18.47 20.40
N GLU A 102 19.03 19.31 20.79
CA GLU A 102 17.63 19.19 20.36
C GLU A 102 17.49 19.32 18.83
N TYR A 103 18.23 20.25 18.22
CA TYR A 103 18.24 20.40 16.77
C TYR A 103 18.79 19.17 16.05
N MET A 104 19.88 18.58 16.56
CA MET A 104 20.49 17.39 15.99
C MET A 104 19.56 16.18 16.10
N GLU A 105 18.88 16.02 17.25
CA GLU A 105 17.87 14.98 17.45
C GLU A 105 16.72 15.14 16.45
N TYR A 106 16.13 16.34 16.35
CA TYR A 106 15.08 16.63 15.37
C TYR A 106 15.50 16.30 13.94
N CYS A 107 16.71 16.72 13.53
CA CYS A 107 17.23 16.44 12.20
C CYS A 107 17.36 14.94 11.93
N SER A 108 17.85 14.17 12.92
CA SER A 108 18.01 12.73 12.82
C SER A 108 16.66 12.00 12.65
N GLU A 109 15.65 12.41 13.41
CA GLU A 109 14.31 11.84 13.31
C GLU A 109 13.64 12.18 11.98
N ALA A 110 13.70 13.45 11.55
CA ALA A 110 13.11 13.88 10.30
C ALA A 110 13.75 13.12 9.11
N MET A 111 15.09 12.98 9.09
CA MET A 111 15.78 12.19 8.09
C MET A 111 15.35 10.72 8.10
N PHE A 112 15.16 10.13 9.29
CA PHE A 112 14.64 8.77 9.41
C PHE A 112 13.23 8.65 8.82
N ARG A 113 12.32 9.57 9.15
CA ARG A 113 10.95 9.60 8.59
C ARG A 113 10.96 9.75 7.07
N ILE A 114 11.77 10.65 6.52
CA ILE A 114 11.96 10.86 5.08
C ILE A 114 12.43 9.56 4.39
N ASN A 115 13.44 8.89 4.95
CA ASN A 115 13.97 7.63 4.40
C ASN A 115 12.91 6.53 4.36
N ILE A 116 12.11 6.40 5.41
CA ILE A 116 11.00 5.43 5.46
C ILE A 116 9.94 5.76 4.40
N LEU A 117 9.60 7.04 4.21
CA LEU A 117 8.64 7.48 3.20
C LEU A 117 9.15 7.19 1.78
N GLN A 118 10.44 7.45 1.51
CA GLN A 118 11.08 7.13 0.24
C GLN A 118 11.05 5.62 -0.07
N LEU A 119 11.40 4.78 0.91
CA LEU A 119 11.33 3.32 0.78
C LEU A 119 9.90 2.84 0.48
N ARG A 120 8.90 3.42 1.17
CA ARG A 120 7.48 3.11 0.94
C ARG A 120 7.03 3.50 -0.47
N LEU A 121 7.44 4.67 -0.96
CA LEU A 121 7.18 5.12 -2.33
C LEU A 121 7.78 4.17 -3.36
N ASN A 122 9.05 3.81 -3.21
CA ASN A 122 9.74 2.91 -4.13
C ASN A 122 9.07 1.53 -4.17
N ARG A 123 8.80 0.95 -3.00
CA ARG A 123 8.08 -0.33 -2.90
C ARG A 123 6.68 -0.24 -3.50
N HIS A 124 5.98 0.88 -3.35
CA HIS A 124 4.66 1.06 -3.96
C HIS A 124 4.75 1.13 -5.49
N LYS A 125 5.75 1.83 -6.04
CA LYS A 125 6.00 1.88 -7.50
C LYS A 125 6.28 0.49 -8.09
N GLU A 126 7.01 -0.36 -7.37
CA GLU A 126 7.29 -1.74 -7.78
C GLU A 126 6.04 -2.64 -7.70
N MET A 127 5.29 -2.55 -6.60
CA MET A 127 4.19 -3.49 -6.32
C MET A 127 2.87 -3.10 -6.98
N ALA A 128 2.61 -1.81 -7.25
CA ALA A 128 1.33 -1.35 -7.79
C ALA A 128 0.99 -1.96 -9.17
N PRO A 129 1.92 -2.02 -10.15
CA PRO A 129 1.66 -2.70 -11.43
C PRO A 129 1.33 -4.18 -11.25
N MET A 130 2.07 -4.88 -10.38
CA MET A 130 1.83 -6.30 -10.10
C MET A 130 0.43 -6.54 -9.51
N LYS A 131 -0.02 -5.66 -8.61
CA LYS A 131 -1.37 -5.75 -8.03
C LYS A 131 -2.47 -5.52 -9.08
N TYR A 132 -2.26 -4.55 -9.97
CA TYR A 132 -3.20 -4.29 -11.05
C TYR A 132 -3.30 -5.49 -12.00
N MET A 133 -2.14 -6.02 -12.44
CA MET A 133 -2.10 -7.22 -13.31
C MET A 133 -2.72 -8.44 -12.62
N ALA A 134 -2.49 -8.63 -11.32
CA ALA A 134 -3.08 -9.73 -10.57
C ALA A 134 -4.62 -9.62 -10.51
N LEU A 135 -5.18 -8.42 -10.31
CA LEU A 135 -6.62 -8.22 -10.35
C LEU A 135 -7.19 -8.43 -11.77
N GLU A 136 -6.51 -7.92 -12.79
CA GLU A 136 -6.93 -8.13 -14.18
C GLU A 136 -6.98 -9.62 -14.52
N GLN A 137 -5.96 -10.39 -14.13
CA GLN A 137 -5.95 -11.84 -14.33
C GLN A 137 -7.08 -12.51 -13.55
N LYS A 138 -7.28 -12.13 -12.28
CA LYS A 138 -8.39 -12.65 -11.45
C LYS A 138 -9.75 -12.42 -12.12
N LEU A 139 -10.01 -11.22 -12.61
CA LEU A 139 -11.24 -10.86 -13.31
C LEU A 139 -11.46 -11.67 -14.60
N ARG A 140 -10.40 -11.97 -15.35
CA ARG A 140 -10.48 -12.82 -16.56
C ARG A 140 -10.80 -14.28 -16.25
N THR A 141 -10.35 -14.78 -15.09
CA THR A 141 -10.53 -16.19 -14.70
C THR A 141 -11.66 -16.41 -13.70
N ASP A 142 -12.32 -15.36 -13.22
CA ASP A 142 -13.43 -15.47 -12.27
C ASP A 142 -14.62 -16.16 -12.92
N GLY A 143 -15.19 -17.18 -12.27
CA GLY A 143 -16.29 -17.96 -12.84
C GLY A 143 -17.54 -17.14 -13.19
N ARG A 144 -17.74 -15.97 -12.57
CA ARG A 144 -18.85 -15.06 -12.90
C ARG A 144 -18.60 -14.27 -14.18
N LEU A 145 -17.35 -14.16 -14.61
CA LEU A 145 -16.91 -13.27 -15.70
C LEU A 145 -16.21 -13.99 -16.85
N SER A 146 -15.65 -15.18 -16.63
CA SER A 146 -14.79 -15.89 -17.58
C SER A 146 -15.49 -16.26 -18.88
N GLU A 147 -16.82 -16.38 -18.89
CA GLU A 147 -17.58 -16.66 -20.12
C GLU A 147 -17.60 -15.46 -21.10
N PHE A 148 -17.21 -14.26 -20.64
CA PHE A 148 -17.26 -13.03 -21.43
C PHE A 148 -15.90 -12.58 -21.97
N PHE A 149 -14.79 -13.23 -21.56
CA PHE A 149 -13.40 -12.82 -21.83
C PHE A 149 -12.55 -13.97 -22.35
#